data_AF-A0A8T5JEA1-F1
#
_entry.id   AF-A0A8T5JEA1-F1
#
_cell.length_a   1.000
_cell.length_b   1.000
_cell.length_c   1.000
_cell.angle_alpha   90.00
_cell.angle_beta   90.00
_cell.angle_gamma   90.00
#
_symmetry.space_group_name_H-M   'P 1'
#
loop_
_entity.id
_entity.type
_entity.pdbx_description
1 polymer ?
#
loop_
_entity_poly.entity_id
_entity_poly.type
_entity_poly.pdbx_seq_one_letter_code
_entity_poly.pdbx_strand_id
1 'polypeptide(L)'
;MEKALENLDRVIEKVSDEAAKKRLGEARKVISQNRKKIWLRTKTGKPMALETQAVTENILEASDIEYALSELEAHVDKITEESRRRSMVVT
;
A
#
# COMPACT_ATOMS: atom_id res chain seq x y z
N MET A 1 -6.35 -4.51 -5.11
CA MET A 1 -5.48 -3.32 -5.03
C MET A 1 -6.24 -2.07 -5.42
N GLU A 2 -7.24 -2.16 -6.30
CA GLU A 2 -8.14 -1.03 -6.58
C GLU A 2 -8.90 -0.56 -5.33
N LYS A 3 -9.49 -1.49 -4.57
CA LYS A 3 -10.06 -1.22 -3.24
C LYS A 3 -9.09 -0.55 -2.27
N ALA A 4 -7.81 -0.95 -2.29
CA ALA A 4 -6.80 -0.34 -1.42
C ALA A 4 -6.59 1.15 -1.74
N LEU A 5 -6.64 1.53 -3.02
CA LEU A 5 -6.54 2.94 -3.42
C LEU A 5 -7.78 3.73 -3.00
N GLU A 6 -8.97 3.17 -3.19
CA GLU A 6 -10.22 3.80 -2.75
C GLU A 6 -10.24 4.01 -1.23
N ASN A 7 -9.79 3.01 -0.47
CA ASN A 7 -9.70 3.10 0.98
C ASN A 7 -8.71 4.18 1.41
N LEU A 8 -7.53 4.25 0.77
CA LEU A 8 -6.55 5.30 1.06
C LEU A 8 -7.05 6.70 0.72
N ASP A 9 -7.76 6.86 -0.40
CA ASP A 9 -8.35 8.16 -0.77
C ASP A 9 -9.34 8.63 0.32
N ARG A 10 -10.21 7.72 0.80
CA ARG A 10 -11.13 8.02 1.91
C ARG A 10 -10.44 8.38 3.22
N VAL A 11 -9.31 7.72 3.54
CA VAL A 11 -8.55 8.03 4.75
C VAL A 11 -7.86 9.39 4.62
N ILE A 12 -7.22 9.66 3.48
CA ILE A 12 -6.52 10.93 3.21
C ILE A 12 -7.47 12.12 3.34
N GLU A 13 -8.72 12.00 2.88
CA GLU A 13 -9.74 13.04 3.01
C GLU A 13 -10.18 13.30 4.46
N LYS A 14 -10.12 12.28 5.32
CA LYS A 14 -10.56 12.37 6.73
C LYS A 14 -9.44 12.77 7.69
N VAL A 15 -8.20 12.41 7.39
CA VAL A 15 -7.03 12.73 8.21
C VAL A 15 -6.79 14.23 8.15
N SER A 16 -6.66 14.88 9.31
CA SER A 16 -6.34 16.31 9.39
C SER A 16 -4.83 16.58 9.47
N ASP A 17 -4.06 15.59 9.91
CA ASP A 17 -2.60 15.69 10.01
C ASP A 17 -1.93 15.61 8.63
N GLU A 18 -1.21 16.68 8.28
CA GLU A 18 -0.47 16.79 7.03
C GLU A 18 0.70 15.80 6.93
N ALA A 19 1.33 15.42 8.04
CA ALA A 19 2.40 14.42 8.04
C ALA A 19 1.84 13.04 7.67
N ALA A 20 0.74 12.64 8.31
CA ALA A 20 0.02 11.41 8.00
C ALA A 20 -0.51 11.40 6.55
N LYS A 21 -1.07 12.51 6.04
CA LYS A 21 -1.49 12.62 4.64
C LYS A 21 -0.34 12.39 3.66
N LYS A 22 0.83 12.96 3.94
CA LYS A 22 2.02 12.79 3.08
C LYS A 22 2.44 11.32 3.01
N ARG A 23 2.50 10.64 4.16
CA ARG A 23 2.83 9.20 4.26
C ARG A 23 1.81 8.34 3.51
N LEU A 24 0.51 8.60 3.69
CA LEU A 24 -0.56 7.95 2.93
C LEU A 24 -0.44 8.19 1.42
N GLY A 25 -0.07 9.41 1.02
CA GLY A 25 0.16 9.77 -0.38
C GLY A 25 1.30 8.99 -1.02
N GLU A 26 2.39 8.78 -0.28
CA GLU A 26 3.53 7.96 -0.70
C GLU A 26 3.13 6.49 -0.85
N ALA A 27 2.46 5.93 0.15
CA ALA A 27 1.92 4.57 0.11
C ALA A 27 0.97 4.37 -1.08
N ARG A 28 0.05 5.31 -1.30
CA ARG A 28 -0.88 5.33 -2.43
C ARG A 28 -0.13 5.34 -3.77
N LYS A 29 0.93 6.12 -3.89
CA LYS A 29 1.75 6.18 -5.11
C LYS A 29 2.37 4.82 -5.43
N VAL A 30 2.96 4.15 -4.44
CA VAL A 30 3.55 2.82 -4.63
C VAL A 30 2.50 1.79 -5.06
N ILE A 31 1.35 1.76 -4.37
CA ILE A 31 0.25 0.85 -4.73
C ILE A 31 -0.23 1.14 -6.15
N SER A 32 -0.39 2.41 -6.50
CA SER A 32 -0.83 2.85 -7.84
C SER A 32 0.15 2.41 -8.94
N GLN A 33 1.45 2.59 -8.73
CA GLN A 33 2.50 2.19 -9.67
C GLN A 33 2.60 0.68 -9.85
N ASN A 34 2.28 -0.09 -8.80
CA ASN A 34 2.40 -1.54 -8.83
C ASN A 34 1.10 -2.24 -9.25
N ARG A 35 -0.09 -1.64 -9.08
CA ARG A 35 -1.41 -2.32 -9.23
C ARG A 35 -1.62 -3.10 -10.53
N LYS A 36 -0.98 -2.69 -11.63
CA LYS A 36 -1.12 -3.32 -12.96
C LYS A 36 0.00 -4.32 -13.27
N LYS A 37 0.98 -4.51 -12.40
CA LYS A 37 2.11 -5.41 -12.66
C LYS A 37 1.67 -6.86 -12.63
N ILE A 38 2.10 -7.61 -13.64
CA ILE A 38 1.77 -9.04 -13.82
C ILE A 38 2.19 -9.87 -12.61
N TRP A 39 3.31 -9.53 -11.97
CA TRP A 39 3.85 -10.32 -10.85
C TRP A 39 2.93 -10.34 -9.63
N LEU A 40 2.02 -9.37 -9.47
CA LEU A 40 0.99 -9.39 -8.42
C LEU A 40 -0.04 -10.50 -8.59
N ARG A 41 -0.09 -11.14 -9.77
CA ARG A 41 -0.92 -12.31 -10.03
C ARG A 41 -0.20 -13.62 -9.74
N THR A 42 1.07 -13.57 -9.34
CA THR A 42 1.86 -14.76 -9.00
C THR A 42 1.55 -15.26 -7.60
N LYS A 43 2.02 -16.47 -7.25
CA LYS A 43 1.86 -17.06 -5.92
C LYS A 43 2.41 -16.17 -4.80
N THR A 44 3.45 -15.39 -5.07
CA THR A 44 4.05 -14.47 -4.09
C THR A 44 3.35 -13.11 -4.08
N GLY A 45 3.01 -12.58 -5.26
CA GLY A 45 2.43 -11.24 -5.36
C GLY A 45 0.95 -11.16 -4.99
N LYS A 46 0.18 -12.24 -5.16
CA LYS A 46 -1.25 -12.25 -4.82
C LYS A 46 -1.49 -12.09 -3.30
N PRO A 47 -0.80 -12.83 -2.40
CA PRO A 47 -0.85 -12.58 -0.96
C PRO A 47 -0.50 -11.15 -0.60
N MET A 48 0.61 -10.60 -1.11
CA MET A 48 1.02 -9.21 -0.83
C MET A 48 -0.06 -8.19 -1.21
N ALA A 49 -0.70 -8.38 -2.36
CA ALA A 49 -1.79 -7.52 -2.81
C ALA A 49 -3.06 -7.64 -1.93
N LEU A 50 -3.33 -8.81 -1.36
CA LEU A 50 -4.46 -9.03 -0.45
C LEU A 50 -4.17 -8.47 0.94
N GLU A 51 -2.98 -8.72 1.49
CA GLU A 51 -2.52 -8.16 2.75
C GLU A 51 -2.54 -6.63 2.71
N THR A 52 -2.04 -6.03 1.64
CA THR A 52 -2.09 -4.57 1.46
C THR A 52 -3.53 -4.05 1.45
N GLN A 53 -4.47 -4.79 0.86
CA GLN A 53 -5.89 -4.41 0.91
C GLN A 53 -6.44 -4.50 2.34
N ALA A 54 -6.17 -5.59 3.05
CA ALA A 54 -6.60 -5.77 4.42
C ALA A 54 -6.07 -4.66 5.34
N VAL A 55 -4.79 -4.28 5.20
CA VAL A 55 -4.21 -3.18 5.99
C VAL A 55 -4.89 -1.84 5.68
N THR A 56 -5.20 -1.56 4.41
CA THR A 56 -5.95 -0.33 4.08
C THR A 56 -7.40 -0.34 4.59
N GLU A 57 -8.02 -1.51 4.75
CA GLU A 57 -9.31 -1.64 5.41
C GLU A 57 -9.18 -1.39 6.91
N ASN A 58 -8.14 -1.94 7.56
CA ASN A 58 -7.86 -1.68 8.97
C ASN A 58 -7.63 -0.19 9.24
N ILE A 59 -6.92 0.54 8.36
CA ILE A 59 -6.72 1.99 8.52
C ILE A 59 -8.04 2.76 8.54
N LEU A 60 -9.06 2.33 7.79
CA LEU A 60 -10.37 3.00 7.78
C LEU A 60 -11.08 2.92 9.14
N GLU A 61 -10.85 1.84 9.89
CA GLU A 61 -11.48 1.56 11.18
C GLU A 61 -10.53 1.77 12.37
N ALA A 62 -9.27 2.11 12.11
CA ALA A 62 -8.23 2.24 13.12
C ALA A 62 -8.51 3.42 14.04
N SER A 63 -8.54 3.14 15.35
CA SER A 63 -8.52 4.18 16.39
C SER A 63 -7.14 4.83 16.50
N ASP A 64 -6.06 4.10 16.17
CA ASP A 64 -4.68 4.58 16.12
C ASP A 64 -4.19 4.57 14.66
N ILE A 65 -4.27 5.74 14.04
CA ILE A 65 -3.88 5.94 12.65
C ILE A 65 -2.37 5.77 12.49
N GLU A 66 -1.54 6.13 13.47
CA GLU A 66 -0.08 6.05 13.37
C GLU A 66 0.42 4.60 13.36
N TYR A 67 -0.18 3.75 14.21
CA TYR A 67 0.11 2.32 14.17
C TYR A 67 -0.29 1.71 12.82
N ALA A 68 -1.50 2.00 12.36
CA ALA A 68 -2.01 1.44 11.11
C ALA A 68 -1.23 1.96 9.87
N LEU A 69 -0.75 3.21 9.91
CA LEU A 69 0.17 3.76 8.91
C LEU A 69 1.49 3.00 8.86
N SER A 70 2.07 2.72 10.02
CA SER A 70 3.33 1.99 10.11
C SER A 70 3.21 0.57 9.53
N GLU A 71 2.07 -0.10 9.75
CA GLU A 71 1.78 -1.38 9.11
C GLU A 71 1.67 -1.25 7.58
N LEU A 72 0.97 -0.23 7.08
CA LEU A 72 0.85 0.02 5.65
C LEU A 72 2.20 0.27 4.99
N GLU A 73 3.05 1.07 5.61
CA GLU A 73 4.40 1.36 5.13
C GLU A 73 5.23 0.08 5.01
N ALA A 74 5.18 -0.80 6.01
CA ALA A 74 5.87 -2.08 5.94
C ALA A 74 5.41 -2.95 4.76
N HIS A 75 4.11 -2.94 4.43
CA HIS A 75 3.59 -3.67 3.27
C HIS A 75 3.97 -3.02 1.94
N VAL A 76 3.95 -1.69 1.89
CA VAL A 76 4.37 -0.88 0.74
C VAL A 76 5.85 -1.07 0.44
N ASP A 77 6.69 -1.15 1.47
CA ASP A 77 8.13 -1.41 1.34
C ASP A 77 8.39 -2.80 0.76
N LYS A 78 7.70 -3.83 1.26
CA LYS A 78 7.79 -5.18 0.69
C LYS A 78 7.43 -5.19 -0.81
N ILE A 79 6.38 -4.46 -1.22
CA ILE A 79 6.01 -4.33 -2.64
C ILE A 79 7.11 -3.63 -3.43
N THR A 80 7.72 -2.59 -2.86
CA THR A 80 8.80 -1.83 -3.49
C THR A 80 10.04 -2.69 -3.68
N GLU A 81 10.44 -3.45 -2.67
CA GLU A 81 11.57 -4.39 -2.74
C GLU A 81 11.34 -5.49 -3.77
N GLU A 82 10.18 -6.15 -3.75
CA GLU A 82 9.87 -7.21 -4.71
C GLU A 82 9.78 -6.65 -6.14
N SER A 83 9.23 -5.45 -6.29
CA SER A 83 9.25 -4.72 -7.55
C SER A 83 10.69 -4.44 -8.03
N ARG A 84 11.56 -3.95 -7.14
CA ARG A 84 12.97 -3.67 -7.46
C ARG A 84 13.72 -4.94 -7.85
N ARG A 85 13.55 -6.01 -7.08
CA ARG A 85 14.13 -7.33 -7.37
C ARG A 85 13.76 -7.80 -8.77
N ARG A 86 12.48 -7.69 -9.15
CA ARG A 86 12.02 -8.12 -10.48
C ARG A 86 12.44 -7.19 -11.60
N SER A 87 12.62 -5.90 -11.34
CA SER A 87 13.20 -4.96 -12.31
C SER A 87 14.70 -5.20 -12.53
N MET A 88 15.44 -5.66 -11.52
CA MET A 88 16.86 -6.03 -11.62
C MET A 88 17.11 -7.35 -12.35
N VAL A 89 16.11 -8.23 -12.47
CA VAL A 89 16.25 -9.50 -13.22
C VAL A 89 16.30 -9.26 -14.75
N VAL A 90 16.17 -8.00 -15.20
CA VAL A 90 16.18 -7.63 -16.64
C VAL A 90 17.56 -7.10 -17.11
N THR A 91 18.58 -7.06 -16.25
CA THR A 91 19.99 -6.79 -16.65
C THR A 91 20.77 -8.08 -16.77
#